data_AF-A0A0D2M891-F1
#
_entry.id   AF-A0A0D2M891-F1
#
_cell.length_a   1.000
_cell.length_b   1.000
_cell.length_c   1.000
_cell.angle_alpha   90.00
_cell.angle_beta   90.00
_cell.angle_gamma   90.00
#
_symmetry.space_group_name_H-M   'P 1'
#
loop_
_entity.id
_entity.type
_entity.pdbx_description
1 polymer ?
#
loop_
_entity_poly.entity_id
_entity_poly.type
_entity_poly.pdbx_seq_one_letter_code
_entity_poly.pdbx_strand_id
1 'polypeptide(L)'
;MASQVESIKRIPGLPRTFPSTIFCSDITADLLIHDYRLKVAGPGACQLVRLPMCERLVVDGVGVTALPANHCPGAVMLLFEVPRRGAAAAGGGGGGVHVILHTGDCR
;
A
#
# COMPACT_ATOMS: atom_id res chain seq x y z
N MET A 1 -30.38 -1.39 -19.77
CA MET A 1 -29.38 -0.68 -18.94
C MET A 1 -29.18 -1.44 -17.64
N ALA A 2 -28.49 -2.59 -17.70
CA ALA A 2 -28.02 -3.29 -16.51
C ALA A 2 -26.54 -2.91 -16.36
N SER A 3 -26.30 -2.00 -15.42
CA SER A 3 -25.00 -1.44 -15.08
C SER A 3 -23.98 -2.54 -14.82
N GLN A 4 -22.80 -2.43 -15.43
CA GLN A 4 -21.59 -3.17 -15.09
C GLN A 4 -21.33 -3.08 -13.59
N VAL A 5 -21.75 -4.10 -12.84
CA VAL A 5 -21.13 -4.45 -11.57
C VAL A 5 -20.29 -5.67 -11.88
N GLU A 6 -19.22 -5.46 -12.66
CA GLU A 6 -18.18 -6.48 -12.77
C GLU A 6 -17.63 -6.67 -11.37
N SER A 7 -17.84 -7.88 -10.85
CA SER A 7 -17.35 -8.34 -9.57
C SER A 7 -15.90 -7.90 -9.41
N ILE A 8 -15.57 -7.26 -8.30
CA ILE A 8 -14.18 -7.04 -7.90
C ILE A 8 -13.45 -8.36 -8.05
N LYS A 9 -12.64 -8.43 -9.11
CA LYS A 9 -11.82 -9.59 -9.40
C LYS A 9 -10.93 -9.74 -8.19
N ARG A 10 -11.19 -10.80 -7.45
CA ARG A 10 -10.45 -11.26 -6.28
C ARG A 10 -8.96 -10.95 -6.48
N ILE A 11 -8.31 -10.22 -5.57
CA ILE A 11 -6.85 -10.03 -5.61
C ILE A 11 -6.23 -11.43 -5.55
N PRO A 12 -5.61 -11.93 -6.64
CA PRO A 12 -5.14 -13.30 -6.68
C PRO A 12 -4.10 -13.54 -5.57
N GLY A 13 -4.27 -14.62 -4.81
CA GLY A 13 -3.35 -14.98 -3.73
C GLY A 13 -3.62 -14.33 -2.38
N LEU A 14 -4.53 -13.36 -2.25
CA LEU A 14 -4.89 -12.80 -0.94
C LEU A 14 -5.97 -13.68 -0.24
N PRO A 15 -5.71 -14.37 0.88
CA PRO A 15 -6.79 -15.07 1.61
C PRO A 15 -7.75 -14.10 2.31
N ARG A 16 -8.97 -14.53 2.64
CA ARG A 16 -9.93 -13.71 3.43
C ARG A 16 -9.46 -13.48 4.86
N THR A 17 -8.65 -14.39 5.39
CA THR A 17 -7.95 -14.27 6.68
C THR A 17 -6.47 -14.06 6.38
N PHE A 18 -5.96 -12.88 6.72
CA PHE A 18 -4.58 -12.51 6.46
C PHE A 18 -4.06 -11.80 7.72
N PRO A 19 -3.47 -12.53 8.69
CA PRO A 19 -3.04 -11.97 9.97
C PRO A 19 -1.74 -11.16 9.83
N SER A 20 -1.81 -10.06 9.08
CA SER A 20 -0.71 -9.16 8.77
C SER A 20 -1.25 -7.78 8.41
N THR A 21 -0.37 -6.86 8.07
CA THR A 21 -0.72 -5.48 7.72
C THR A 21 -0.75 -5.30 6.21
N ILE A 22 -1.81 -4.67 5.71
CA ILE A 22 -1.92 -4.21 4.33
C ILE A 22 -1.96 -2.70 4.33
N PHE A 23 -1.03 -2.09 3.60
CA PHE A 23 -1.00 -0.66 3.31
C PHE A 23 -1.63 -0.43 1.93
N CYS A 24 -2.64 0.43 1.86
CA CYS A 24 -3.33 0.72 0.61
C CYS A 24 -4.03 2.08 0.65
N SER A 25 -4.59 2.52 -0.47
CA SER A 25 -5.43 3.71 -0.53
C SER A 25 -6.76 3.49 0.20
N ASP A 26 -7.45 4.59 0.51
CA ASP A 26 -8.77 4.54 1.15
C ASP A 26 -9.77 3.70 0.37
N ILE A 27 -9.86 3.94 -0.94
CA ILE A 27 -10.76 3.23 -1.83
C ILE A 27 -10.42 1.73 -1.83
N THR A 28 -9.14 1.36 -1.90
CA THR A 28 -8.75 -0.06 -1.86
C THR A 28 -9.11 -0.72 -0.53
N ALA A 29 -8.93 -0.02 0.59
CA ALA A 29 -9.30 -0.53 1.91
C ALA A 29 -10.82 -0.80 2.00
N ASP A 30 -11.64 0.09 1.46
CA ASP A 30 -13.10 -0.10 1.41
C ASP A 30 -13.49 -1.31 0.56
N LEU A 31 -12.87 -1.47 -0.62
CA LEU A 31 -13.11 -2.64 -1.48
C LEU A 31 -12.70 -3.94 -0.78
N LEU A 32 -11.58 -3.94 -0.06
CA LEU A 32 -11.13 -5.10 0.73
C LEU A 32 -12.12 -5.48 1.83
N ILE A 33 -12.69 -4.49 2.52
CA ILE A 33 -13.66 -4.73 3.60
C ILE A 33 -15.01 -5.17 3.03
N HIS A 34 -15.55 -4.37 2.10
CA HIS A 34 -16.94 -4.47 1.69
C HIS A 34 -17.17 -5.48 0.59
N ASP A 35 -16.27 -5.63 -0.37
CA ASP A 35 -16.53 -6.51 -1.52
C ASP A 35 -15.69 -7.78 -1.45
N TYR A 36 -14.42 -7.65 -1.06
CA TYR A 36 -13.54 -8.78 -0.84
C TYR A 36 -13.86 -9.55 0.46
N ARG A 37 -14.61 -8.95 1.39
CA ARG A 37 -14.88 -9.47 2.76
C ARG A 37 -13.62 -9.97 3.46
N LEU A 38 -12.55 -9.16 3.42
CA LEU A 38 -11.36 -9.37 4.24
C LEU A 38 -11.76 -9.29 5.72
N LYS A 39 -11.31 -10.24 6.53
CA LYS A 39 -11.54 -10.18 7.98
C LYS A 39 -10.63 -9.12 8.59
N VAL A 40 -11.22 -8.12 9.22
CA VAL A 40 -10.51 -7.03 9.92
C VAL A 40 -10.74 -7.02 11.43
N ALA A 41 -11.48 -8.02 11.95
CA ALA A 41 -11.70 -8.22 13.38
C ALA A 41 -11.75 -9.72 13.75
N GLY A 42 -11.35 -10.03 14.98
CA GLY A 42 -11.31 -11.40 15.51
C GLY A 42 -10.07 -12.22 15.10
N PRO A 43 -10.05 -13.53 15.37
CA PRO A 43 -8.93 -14.40 15.04
C PRO A 43 -8.64 -14.43 13.53
N GLY A 44 -7.38 -14.19 13.15
CA GLY A 44 -6.95 -14.14 11.75
C GLY A 44 -7.29 -12.84 11.02
N ALA A 45 -7.60 -11.76 11.77
CA ALA A 45 -7.86 -10.43 11.22
C ALA A 45 -6.62 -9.78 10.62
N CYS A 46 -6.81 -9.10 9.49
CA CYS A 46 -5.85 -8.21 8.87
C CYS A 46 -5.92 -6.83 9.51
N GLN A 47 -4.75 -6.20 9.68
CA GLN A 47 -4.66 -4.77 9.94
C GLN A 47 -4.65 -4.03 8.60
N LEU A 48 -5.57 -3.10 8.41
CA LEU A 48 -5.57 -2.21 7.24
C LEU A 48 -5.02 -0.85 7.65
N VAL A 49 -4.02 -0.37 6.93
CA VAL A 49 -3.47 0.98 7.06
C VAL A 49 -3.75 1.74 5.78
N ARG A 50 -4.54 2.81 5.93
CA ARG A 50 -4.85 3.74 4.85
C ARG A 50 -3.70 4.71 4.68
N LEU A 51 -3.10 4.72 3.49
CA LEU A 51 -1.99 5.62 3.16
C LEU A 51 -2.55 6.99 2.80
N PRO A 52 -2.05 8.08 3.42
CA PRO A 52 -2.41 9.42 3.01
C PRO A 52 -1.83 9.71 1.62
N MET A 53 -2.64 10.30 0.74
CA MET A 53 -2.22 10.62 -0.62
C MET A 53 -1.26 11.81 -0.62
N CYS A 54 -0.17 11.70 -1.39
CA CYS A 54 0.86 12.72 -1.55
C CYS A 54 1.54 13.15 -0.24
N GLU A 55 1.44 12.34 0.80
CA GLU A 55 2.07 12.57 2.09
C GLU A 55 3.00 11.42 2.45
N ARG A 56 4.16 11.74 3.03
CA ARG A 56 5.17 10.77 3.40
C ARG A 56 4.83 10.13 4.74
N LEU A 57 4.71 8.81 4.75
CA LEU A 57 4.61 7.97 5.95
C LEU A 57 5.92 7.19 6.14
N VAL A 58 6.39 7.03 7.38
CA VAL A 58 7.54 6.15 7.67
C VAL A 58 7.03 4.77 8.09
N VAL A 59 7.41 3.74 7.35
CA VAL A 59 7.12 2.33 7.62
C VAL A 59 8.44 1.61 7.82
N ASP A 60 8.69 1.12 9.04
CA ASP A 60 9.92 0.38 9.40
C ASP A 60 11.22 1.10 8.97
N GLY A 61 11.26 2.42 9.12
CA GLY A 61 12.42 3.25 8.75
C GLY A 61 12.52 3.60 7.27
N VAL A 62 11.57 3.17 6.43
CA VAL A 62 11.46 3.51 5.01
C VAL A 62 10.41 4.60 4.81
N GLY A 63 10.75 5.66 4.09
CA GLY A 63 9.75 6.64 3.66
C GLY A 63 8.88 6.05 2.56
N VAL A 64 7.56 6.14 2.68
CA VAL A 64 6.59 5.66 1.71
C VAL A 64 5.60 6.78 1.40
N THR A 65 5.43 7.12 0.13
CA THR A 65 4.42 8.09 -0.32
C THR A 65 3.53 7.44 -1.38
N ALA A 66 2.21 7.51 -1.18
CA ALA A 66 1.24 7.08 -2.19
C ALA A 66 0.94 8.23 -3.15
N LEU A 67 1.09 7.99 -4.45
CA LEU A 67 0.83 8.95 -5.53
C LEU A 67 -0.30 8.46 -6.43
N PRO A 68 -1.11 9.33 -7.05
CA PRO A 68 -2.19 8.91 -7.94
C PRO A 68 -1.62 8.20 -9.19
N ALA A 69 -2.13 7.01 -9.52
CA ALA A 69 -1.68 6.23 -10.69
C ALA A 69 -2.49 6.50 -11.98
N ASN A 70 -3.61 7.21 -11.91
CA ASN A 70 -4.47 7.54 -13.07
C ASN A 70 -4.96 6.30 -13.86
N HIS A 71 -5.09 5.14 -13.21
CA HIS A 71 -5.57 3.90 -13.84
C HIS A 71 -7.03 3.57 -13.48
N CYS A 72 -7.32 3.41 -12.19
CA CYS A 72 -8.64 3.11 -11.63
C CYS A 72 -8.80 3.83 -10.27
N PRO A 73 -10.04 4.00 -9.77
CA PRO A 73 -10.25 4.51 -8.42
C PRO A 73 -9.46 3.69 -7.39
N GLY A 74 -8.66 4.35 -6.57
CA GLY A 74 -7.82 3.72 -5.56
C GLY A 74 -6.47 3.19 -6.04
N ALA A 75 -6.19 3.19 -7.35
CA ALA A 75 -4.88 2.81 -7.87
C ALA A 75 -3.82 3.86 -7.50
N VAL A 76 -2.68 3.42 -6.96
CA VAL A 76 -1.59 4.27 -6.49
C VAL A 76 -0.25 3.78 -7.00
N MET A 77 0.65 4.74 -7.29
CA MET A 77 2.08 4.48 -7.33
C MET A 77 2.65 4.61 -5.92
N LEU A 78 3.71 3.88 -5.62
CA LEU A 78 4.40 3.94 -4.32
C LEU A 78 5.83 4.43 -4.52
N LEU A 79 6.15 5.57 -3.91
CA LEU A 79 7.50 6.10 -3.82
C LEU A 79 8.13 5.65 -2.50
N PHE A 80 9.22 4.90 -2.58
CA PHE A 80 9.99 4.42 -1.44
C PHE A 80 11.31 5.18 -1.32
N GLU A 81 11.60 5.65 -0.13
CA GLU A 81 12.85 6.28 0.27
C GLU A 81 13.57 5.37 1.28
N VAL A 82 14.43 4.50 0.76
CA VAL A 82 15.11 3.44 1.53
C VAL A 82 16.48 3.94 1.99
N PRO A 83 16.79 3.94 3.29
CA PRO A 83 18.14 4.27 3.76
C PRO A 83 19.19 3.31 3.19
N ARG A 84 20.29 3.83 2.62
CA ARG A 84 21.42 2.96 2.22
C ARG A 84 22.13 2.41 3.46
N ARG A 85 22.54 1.14 3.39
CA ARG A 85 23.26 0.45 4.47
C ARG A 85 24.54 1.24 4.81
N GLY A 86 24.68 1.63 6.08
CA GLY A 86 25.77 2.47 6.58
C GLY A 86 25.33 3.76 7.28
N ALA A 87 24.08 4.22 7.07
CA ALA A 87 23.59 5.47 7.65
C ALA A 87 23.28 5.42 9.17
N ALA A 88 23.20 4.24 9.78
CA ALA A 88 22.74 4.07 11.17
C ALA A 88 23.79 3.46 12.14
N ALA A 89 25.08 3.36 11.77
CA ALA A 89 26.06 2.69 12.64
C ALA A 89 27.46 3.33 12.76
N ALA A 90 27.78 4.43 12.08
CA ALA A 90 29.04 5.11 12.30
C ALA A 90 28.89 6.62 12.06
N GLY A 91 29.30 7.42 13.06
CA GLY A 91 29.45 8.86 12.87
C GLY A 91 30.40 9.13 11.71
N GLY A 92 29.94 9.90 10.73
CA GLY A 92 30.75 10.36 9.61
C GLY A 92 30.11 10.15 8.24
N GLY A 93 29.50 11.23 7.73
CA GLY A 93 29.39 11.61 6.32
C GLY A 93 29.05 10.54 5.26
N GLY A 94 27.81 10.58 4.76
CA GLY A 94 27.45 9.97 3.46
C GLY A 94 26.25 9.03 3.45
N GLY A 95 25.32 9.13 4.41
CA GLY A 95 24.10 8.32 4.46
C GLY A 95 23.09 8.69 3.36
N GLY A 96 23.32 8.25 2.14
CA GLY A 96 22.41 8.46 1.01
C GLY A 96 21.11 7.67 1.13
N VAL A 97 20.06 8.14 0.48
CA VAL A 97 18.77 7.43 0.32
C VAL A 97 18.72 6.81 -1.07
N HIS A 98 18.20 5.59 -1.17
CA HIS A 98 17.79 5.00 -2.45
C HIS A 98 16.32 5.29 -2.68
N VAL A 99 15.98 5.88 -3.82
CA VAL A 99 14.60 6.21 -4.18
C VAL A 99 14.10 5.18 -5.19
N ILE A 100 12.93 4.58 -4.94
CA ILE A 100 12.30 3.58 -5.80
C ILE A 100 10.86 4.01 -6.06
N LEU A 101 10.46 4.12 -7.32
CA LEU A 101 9.06 4.31 -7.70
C LEU A 101 8.51 2.99 -8.24
N HIS A 102 7.50 2.43 -7.57
CA HIS A 102 6.71 1.35 -8.12
C HIS A 102 5.40 1.93 -8.66
N THR A 103 5.20 1.82 -9.97
CA THR A 103 4.07 2.47 -10.65
C THR A 103 2.76 1.72 -10.48
N GLY A 104 2.79 0.42 -10.17
CA GLY A 104 1.65 -0.45 -10.42
C GLY A 104 1.18 -0.33 -11.87
N ASP A 105 -0.13 -0.49 -12.08
CA ASP A 105 -0.77 -0.13 -13.33
C ASP A 105 -1.06 1.39 -13.35
N CYS A 106 -0.49 2.11 -14.31
CA CYS A 106 -0.61 3.56 -14.43
C CYS A 106 -0.88 4.03 -15.88
N ARG A 107 -1.36 5.27 -16.05
CA ARG A 107 -1.59 5.89 -17.35
C ARG A 107 -1.06 7.32 -17.43
#